data_AF-R4KF54-F1
#
_entry.id   AF-R4KF54-F1
#
_cell.length_a   1.000
_cell.length_b   1.000
_cell.length_c   1.000
_cell.angle_alpha   90.00
_cell.angle_beta   90.00
_cell.angle_gamma   90.00
#
_symmetry.space_group_name_H-M   'P 1'
#
loop_
_entity.id
_entity.type
_entity.pdbx_description
1 polymer ?
#
loop_
_entity_poly.entity_id
_entity_poly.type
_entity_poly.pdbx_seq_one_letter_code
_entity_poly.pdbx_strand_id
1 'polypeptide(L)'
;MKYQLDRGCHSVYSLRFHYICCVKYRRKVLTPEISEYLKKVNQDIAGKFGVQIIEQETDRDHIHIIFASKPEVQLSKFINSLKSTSARLIFRDHPENKKELWGGNFWSPSYFLSTVGEVKLEDVKKYVQSQGNP
;
A
#
# COMPACT_ATOMS: atom_id res chain seq x y z
N MET A 1 10.69 -18.89 -16.09
CA MET A 1 9.99 -18.02 -15.12
C MET A 1 10.80 -16.74 -14.94
N LYS A 2 10.24 -15.56 -15.20
CA LYS A 2 10.98 -14.28 -15.06
C LYS A 2 10.39 -13.48 -13.90
N TYR A 3 11.25 -13.07 -12.99
CA TYR A 3 10.92 -12.21 -11.85
C TYR A 3 11.79 -10.96 -11.90
N GLN A 4 11.25 -9.82 -11.47
CA GLN A 4 11.98 -8.61 -11.12
C GLN A 4 12.44 -8.76 -9.67
N LEU A 5 13.69 -9.16 -9.51
CA LEU A 5 14.27 -9.56 -8.25
C LEU A 5 14.99 -8.41 -7.56
N ASP A 6 14.78 -8.31 -6.25
CA ASP A 6 15.54 -7.52 -5.30
C ASP A 6 16.45 -8.43 -4.46
N ARG A 7 17.50 -7.86 -3.87
CA ARG A 7 18.49 -8.60 -3.08
C ARG A 7 18.73 -7.96 -1.71
N GLY A 8 18.79 -8.79 -0.68
CA GLY A 8 19.34 -8.47 0.63
C GLY A 8 20.68 -9.18 0.85
N CYS A 9 21.28 -9.04 2.03
CA CYS A 9 22.57 -9.67 2.35
C CYS A 9 22.51 -11.21 2.25
N HIS A 10 21.35 -11.81 2.56
CA HIS A 10 21.14 -13.25 2.61
C HIS A 10 19.83 -13.69 1.93
N SER A 11 19.29 -12.86 1.04
CA SER A 11 17.99 -13.14 0.41
C SER A 11 17.90 -12.57 -1.01
N VAL A 12 17.17 -13.29 -1.87
CA VAL A 12 16.74 -12.81 -3.19
C VAL A 12 15.22 -12.95 -3.20
N TYR A 13 14.50 -11.87 -3.50
CA TYR A 13 13.05 -11.83 -3.33
C TYR A 13 12.37 -10.94 -4.37
N SER A 14 11.06 -11.11 -4.52
CA SER A 14 10.20 -10.27 -5.35
C SER A 14 8.87 -10.11 -4.62
N LEU A 15 8.75 -9.04 -3.82
CA LEU A 15 7.63 -8.83 -2.89
C LEU A 15 6.89 -7.54 -3.25
N ARG A 16 5.89 -7.67 -4.13
CA ARG A 16 5.03 -6.57 -4.56
C ARG A 16 3.60 -6.78 -4.05
N PHE A 17 2.97 -5.70 -3.62
CA PHE A 17 1.63 -5.73 -3.04
C PHE A 17 0.73 -4.67 -3.66
N HIS A 18 -0.55 -5.00 -3.81
CA HIS A 18 -1.63 -4.09 -4.13
C HIS A 18 -2.45 -3.85 -2.88
N TYR A 19 -2.45 -2.60 -2.43
CA TYR A 19 -3.14 -2.13 -1.24
C TYR A 19 -4.26 -1.19 -1.63
N ILE A 20 -5.42 -1.33 -0.96
CA ILE A 20 -6.56 -0.44 -1.15
C ILE A 20 -7.12 -0.05 0.22
N CYS A 21 -7.37 1.24 0.41
CA CYS A 21 -8.08 1.72 1.60
C CYS A 21 -9.12 2.77 1.23
N CYS A 22 -10.32 2.59 1.76
CA CYS A 22 -11.43 3.51 1.56
C CYS A 22 -11.49 4.52 2.70
N VAL A 23 -11.86 5.76 2.38
CA VAL A 23 -12.29 6.78 3.34
C VAL A 23 -13.45 6.21 4.15
N LYS A 24 -13.53 6.59 5.43
CA LYS A 24 -14.62 6.20 6.32
C LYS A 24 -15.97 6.59 5.70
N TYR A 25 -16.91 5.65 5.72
CA TYR A 25 -18.23 5.79 5.08
C TYR A 25 -18.20 6.10 3.57
N ARG A 26 -17.08 5.83 2.89
CA ARG A 26 -16.88 6.15 1.47
C ARG A 26 -17.19 7.61 1.13
N ARG A 27 -16.90 8.53 2.07
CA ARG A 27 -17.07 9.97 1.85
C ARG A 27 -16.11 10.43 0.74
N LYS A 28 -16.62 11.28 -0.15
CA LYS A 28 -15.91 11.77 -1.34
C LYS A 28 -15.04 12.99 -1.03
N VAL A 29 -14.12 12.82 -0.08
CA VAL A 29 -13.28 13.93 0.44
C VAL A 29 -11.87 13.97 -0.15
N LEU A 30 -11.51 13.01 -1.01
CA LEU A 30 -10.24 13.04 -1.73
C LEU A 30 -10.39 13.95 -2.96
N THR A 31 -10.23 15.26 -2.72
CA THR A 31 -10.10 16.27 -3.78
C THR A 31 -8.73 16.16 -4.43
N PRO A 32 -8.51 16.71 -5.64
CA PRO A 32 -7.18 16.68 -6.28
C PRO A 32 -6.04 17.21 -5.39
N GLU A 33 -6.31 18.25 -4.59
CA GLU A 33 -5.36 18.81 -3.64
C GLU A 33 -5.03 17.83 -2.51
N ILE A 34 -6.05 17.26 -1.85
CA ILE A 34 -5.88 16.30 -0.76
C ILE A 34 -5.23 15.01 -1.27
N SER A 35 -5.57 14.58 -2.49
CA SER A 35 -4.97 13.44 -3.15
C SER A 35 -3.47 13.63 -3.36
N GLU A 36 -3.05 14.77 -3.91
CA GLU A 36 -1.64 15.07 -4.13
C GLU A 36 -0.87 15.16 -2.80
N TYR A 37 -1.46 15.80 -1.79
CA TYR A 37 -0.90 15.86 -0.44
C TYR A 37 -0.75 14.46 0.18
N LEU A 38 -1.79 13.63 0.11
CA LEU A 38 -1.79 12.26 0.60
C LEU A 38 -0.71 11.42 -0.07
N LYS A 39 -0.55 11.54 -1.40
CA LYS A 39 0.48 10.81 -2.15
C LYS A 39 1.89 11.13 -1.65
N LYS A 40 2.19 12.41 -1.39
CA LYS A 40 3.47 12.85 -0.81
C LYS A 40 3.69 12.28 0.59
N VAL A 41 2.69 12.37 1.46
CA VAL A 41 2.74 11.81 2.81
C VAL A 41 3.01 10.30 2.78
N ASN A 42 2.37 9.57 1.86
CA ASN A 42 2.58 8.13 1.73
C ASN A 42 4.01 7.81 1.27
N GLN A 43 4.60 8.60 0.37
CA GLN A 43 6.00 8.42 -0.04
C GLN A 43 6.96 8.59 1.14
N ASP A 44 6.74 9.63 1.97
CA ASP A 44 7.56 9.87 3.16
C ASP A 44 7.46 8.74 4.18
N ILE A 45 6.25 8.19 4.37
CA ILE A 45 6.03 7.05 5.26
C ILE A 45 6.71 5.80 4.70
N ALA A 46 6.55 5.53 3.40
CA ALA A 46 7.17 4.38 2.74
C ALA A 46 8.70 4.41 2.86
N GLY A 47 9.32 5.57 2.64
CA GLY A 47 10.76 5.77 2.81
C GLY A 47 11.26 5.41 4.22
N LYS A 48 10.51 5.77 5.27
CA LYS A 48 10.85 5.43 6.67
C LYS A 48 10.77 3.93 6.97
N PHE A 49 9.96 3.19 6.23
CA PHE A 49 9.86 1.73 6.34
C PHE A 49 10.80 0.99 5.38
N GLY A 50 11.57 1.70 4.56
CA GLY A 50 12.36 1.08 3.49
C GLY A 50 11.51 0.39 2.43
N VAL A 51 10.26 0.82 2.28
CA VAL A 51 9.28 0.36 1.28
C VAL A 51 9.31 1.33 0.10
N GLN A 52 9.20 0.79 -1.12
CA GLN A 52 9.12 1.61 -2.32
C GLN A 52 7.68 1.59 -2.85
N ILE A 53 7.03 2.76 -2.91
CA ILE A 53 5.78 2.90 -3.66
C ILE A 53 6.13 2.97 -5.15
N ILE A 54 5.60 2.02 -5.92
CA ILE A 54 5.77 1.93 -7.37
C ILE A 54 4.75 2.84 -8.05
N GLU A 55 3.48 2.74 -7.63
CA GLU A 55 2.36 3.50 -8.18
C GLU A 55 1.37 3.79 -7.04
N GLN A 56 0.73 4.95 -7.07
CA GLN A 56 -0.41 5.21 -6.19
C GLN A 56 -1.38 6.17 -6.83
N GLU A 57 -2.65 5.81 -6.80
CA GLU A 57 -3.73 6.62 -7.36
C GLU A 57 -4.93 6.66 -6.44
N THR A 58 -5.61 7.80 -6.45
CA THR A 58 -6.81 8.04 -5.64
C THR A 58 -8.01 8.19 -6.55
N ASP A 59 -9.13 7.60 -6.15
CA ASP A 59 -10.43 8.10 -6.55
C ASP A 59 -10.96 9.04 -5.46
N ARG A 60 -12.21 9.48 -5.55
CA ARG A 60 -12.83 10.45 -4.62
C ARG A 60 -12.95 9.92 -3.18
N ASP A 61 -13.02 8.60 -2.99
CA ASP A 61 -13.33 7.97 -1.69
C ASP A 61 -12.40 6.81 -1.31
N HIS A 62 -11.37 6.50 -2.10
CA HIS A 62 -10.39 5.46 -1.80
C HIS A 62 -9.06 5.69 -2.51
N ILE A 63 -8.01 5.03 -2.01
CA ILE A 63 -6.67 5.03 -2.61
C ILE A 63 -6.25 3.61 -2.95
N HIS A 64 -5.61 3.45 -4.11
CA HIS A 64 -4.88 2.26 -4.54
C HIS A 64 -3.37 2.54 -4.47
N ILE A 65 -2.60 1.61 -3.93
CA ILE A 65 -1.13 1.69 -3.87
C ILE A 65 -0.55 0.36 -4.32
N ILE A 66 0.39 0.41 -5.26
CA ILE A 66 1.28 -0.70 -5.59
C ILE A 66 2.63 -0.38 -4.96
N PHE A 67 3.15 -1.27 -4.12
CA PHE A 67 4.45 -1.07 -3.48
C PHE A 67 5.28 -2.35 -3.46
N ALA A 68 6.61 -2.17 -3.50
CA ALA A 68 7.59 -3.22 -3.25
C ALA A 68 8.10 -3.13 -1.80
N SER A 69 8.16 -4.27 -1.12
CA SER A 69 8.58 -4.39 0.27
C SER A 69 9.81 -5.28 0.41
N LYS A 70 10.42 -5.25 1.59
CA LYS A 70 11.46 -6.19 1.99
C LYS A 70 10.91 -7.26 2.94
N PRO A 71 11.54 -8.46 3.02
CA PRO A 71 11.09 -9.55 3.89
C PRO A 71 10.98 -9.18 5.38
N GLU A 72 11.85 -8.30 5.87
CA GLU A 72 11.91 -7.86 7.26
C GLU A 72 10.81 -6.85 7.65
N VAL A 73 10.11 -6.27 6.67
CA VAL A 73 9.07 -5.27 6.93
C VAL A 73 7.80 -5.94 7.44
N GLN A 74 7.38 -5.58 8.65
CA GLN A 74 6.07 -5.99 9.17
C GLN A 74 4.96 -5.17 8.49
N LEU A 75 4.32 -5.75 7.48
CA LEU A 75 3.30 -5.08 6.64
C LEU A 75 2.16 -4.45 7.44
N SER A 76 1.71 -5.09 8.52
CA SER A 76 0.65 -4.54 9.39
C SER A 76 1.07 -3.22 10.05
N LYS A 77 2.33 -3.09 10.49
CA LYS A 77 2.86 -1.83 11.04
C LYS A 77 2.96 -0.75 9.97
N PHE A 78 3.43 -1.11 8.78
CA PHE A 78 3.52 -0.18 7.65
C PHE A 78 2.13 0.36 7.27
N ILE A 79 1.15 -0.52 7.08
CA ILE A 79 -0.23 -0.14 6.73
C ILE A 79 -0.88 0.70 7.83
N ASN A 80 -0.67 0.35 9.10
CA ASN A 80 -1.16 1.16 10.21
C ASN A 80 -0.52 2.54 10.21
N SER A 81 0.77 2.65 9.89
CA SER A 81 1.47 3.94 9.79
C SER A 81 0.93 4.78 8.63
N LEU A 82 0.71 4.19 7.45
CA LEU A 82 0.05 4.85 6.32
C LEU A 82 -1.28 5.46 6.75
N LYS A 83 -2.18 4.65 7.34
CA LYS A 83 -3.53 5.09 7.73
C LYS A 83 -3.50 6.16 8.82
N SER A 84 -2.81 5.89 9.93
CA SER A 84 -2.83 6.76 11.12
C SER A 84 -2.12 8.09 10.88
N THR A 85 -0.94 8.04 10.25
CA THR A 85 -0.14 9.25 10.01
C THR A 85 -0.82 10.14 8.97
N SER A 86 -1.29 9.58 7.86
CA SER A 86 -2.01 10.36 6.84
C SER A 86 -3.29 10.97 7.38
N ALA A 87 -4.11 10.21 8.12
CA ALA A 87 -5.33 10.72 8.73
C ALA A 87 -5.05 11.92 9.66
N ARG A 88 -4.03 11.79 10.53
CA ARG A 88 -3.63 12.85 11.47
C ARG A 88 -3.17 14.10 10.72
N LEU A 89 -2.35 13.93 9.69
CA LEU A 89 -1.78 15.03 8.91
C LEU A 89 -2.85 15.73 8.07
N ILE A 90 -3.73 14.99 7.40
CA ILE A 90 -4.86 15.56 6.66
C ILE A 90 -5.78 16.32 7.61
N PHE A 91 -6.14 15.78 8.77
CA PHE A 91 -6.97 16.52 9.73
C PHE A 91 -6.30 17.77 10.33
N ARG A 92 -4.96 17.84 10.32
CA ARG A 92 -4.22 19.02 10.77
C ARG A 92 -4.18 20.09 9.70
N ASP A 93 -3.87 19.69 8.46
CA ASP A 93 -3.56 20.61 7.36
C ASP A 93 -4.80 20.94 6.49
N HIS A 94 -5.81 20.08 6.51
CA HIS A 94 -7.11 20.19 5.84
C HIS A 94 -8.27 20.02 6.86
N PRO A 95 -8.43 20.97 7.81
CA PRO A 95 -9.37 20.84 8.92
C PRO A 95 -10.85 20.79 8.47
N GLU A 96 -11.18 21.26 7.26
CA GLU A 96 -12.50 21.15 6.65
C GLU A 96 -13.01 19.70 6.57
N ASN A 97 -12.11 18.73 6.41
CA ASN A 97 -12.45 17.31 6.39
C ASN A 97 -13.03 16.81 7.71
N LYS A 98 -12.76 17.49 8.84
CA LYS A 98 -13.37 17.14 10.13
C LYS A 98 -14.88 17.35 10.14
N LYS A 99 -15.41 18.26 9.31
CA LYS A 99 -16.85 18.48 9.19
C LYS A 99 -17.54 17.28 8.54
N GLU A 100 -16.93 16.72 7.50
CA GLU A 100 -17.42 15.53 6.79
C GLU A 100 -17.19 14.22 7.58
N LEU A 101 -16.17 14.21 8.45
CA LEU A 101 -15.69 13.04 9.19
C LEU A 101 -15.67 13.31 10.70
N TRP A 102 -16.83 13.73 11.23
CA TRP A 102 -17.00 14.17 12.63
C TRP A 102 -16.62 13.13 13.69
N GLY A 103 -16.59 11.84 13.34
CA GLY A 103 -16.14 10.75 14.21
C GLY A 103 -14.62 10.67 14.39
N GLY A 104 -13.85 11.62 13.88
CA GLY A 104 -12.38 11.69 14.03
C GLY A 104 -11.61 10.60 13.29
N ASN A 105 -12.28 9.84 12.41
CA ASN A 105 -11.71 8.72 11.67
C ASN A 105 -11.72 9.03 10.17
N PHE A 106 -10.54 9.15 9.57
CA PHE A 106 -10.42 9.42 8.13
C PHE A 106 -10.63 8.17 7.29
N TRP A 107 -9.98 7.06 7.66
CA TRP A 107 -10.02 5.81 6.92
C TRP A 107 -11.05 4.84 7.49
N SER A 108 -11.56 3.93 6.65
CA SER A 108 -12.23 2.71 7.10
C SER A 108 -11.31 1.92 8.04
N PRO A 109 -11.82 1.22 9.06
CA PRO A 109 -11.00 0.31 9.86
C PRO A 109 -10.39 -0.82 9.01
N SER A 110 -11.12 -1.30 8.01
CA SER A 110 -10.65 -2.33 7.07
C SER A 110 -9.71 -1.76 5.99
N TYR A 111 -9.00 -2.67 5.32
CA TYR A 111 -8.25 -2.41 4.09
C TYR A 111 -8.17 -3.71 3.28
N PHE A 112 -7.90 -3.60 1.99
CA PHE A 112 -7.57 -4.73 1.14
C PHE A 112 -6.06 -4.77 0.90
N LEU A 113 -5.50 -5.98 0.87
CA LEU A 113 -4.11 -6.22 0.54
C LEU A 113 -4.02 -7.53 -0.23
N SER A 114 -3.39 -7.49 -1.40
CA SER A 114 -3.10 -8.66 -2.22
C SER A 114 -1.65 -8.64 -2.68
N THR A 115 -1.06 -9.81 -2.89
CA THR A 115 0.23 -9.93 -3.57
C THR A 115 0.06 -9.69 -5.06
N VAL A 116 0.97 -8.91 -5.66
CA VAL A 116 1.05 -8.75 -7.11
C VAL A 116 2.10 -9.72 -7.63
N GLY A 117 1.64 -10.81 -8.27
CA GLY A 117 2.51 -11.79 -8.90
C GLY A 117 2.86 -11.38 -10.32
N GLU A 118 4.14 -11.37 -10.65
CA GLU A 118 4.62 -11.21 -12.04
C GLU A 118 4.46 -12.49 -12.86
N VAL A 119 4.31 -13.61 -12.15
CA VAL A 119 4.13 -14.94 -12.71
C VAL A 119 2.83 -15.50 -12.15
N LYS A 120 2.05 -16.15 -13.02
CA LYS A 120 0.83 -16.83 -12.60
C LYS A 120 1.18 -17.95 -11.64
N LEU A 121 0.39 -18.09 -10.57
CA LEU A 121 0.56 -19.14 -9.57
C LEU A 121 0.63 -20.54 -10.20
N GLU A 122 -0.15 -20.77 -11.25
CA GLU A 122 -0.16 -22.05 -11.99
C GLU A 122 1.19 -22.38 -12.62
N ASP A 123 1.87 -21.39 -13.18
CA ASP A 123 3.19 -21.58 -13.79
C ASP A 123 4.24 -21.86 -12.71
N VAL A 124 4.14 -21.21 -11.55
CA VAL A 124 5.00 -21.50 -10.39
C VAL A 124 4.78 -22.94 -9.91
N LYS A 125 3.52 -23.39 -9.82
CA LYS A 125 3.18 -24.77 -9.43
C LYS A 125 3.78 -25.80 -10.39
N LYS A 126 3.59 -25.60 -11.70
CA LYS A 126 4.17 -26.47 -12.73
C LYS A 126 5.70 -26.52 -12.64
N TYR A 127 6.33 -25.35 -12.46
CA TYR A 127 7.77 -25.27 -12.28
C TYR A 127 8.23 -26.11 -11.07
N VAL A 128 7.61 -25.93 -9.90
CA VAL A 128 7.96 -26.68 -8.69
C VAL A 128 7.78 -28.19 -8.90
N GLN A 129 6.69 -28.63 -9.54
CA GLN A 129 6.45 -30.05 -9.84
C GLN A 129 7.47 -30.66 -10.80
N SER A 130 8.05 -29.85 -11.70
CA SER A 130 9.12 -30.28 -12.60
C SER A 130 10.50 -30.34 -11.92
N GLN A 131 10.68 -29.74 -10.75
CA GLN A 131 11.95 -29.81 -10.02
C GLN A 131 12.11 -31.20 -9.39
N GLY A 132 13.24 -31.86 -9.67
CA GLY A 132 13.58 -33.17 -9.09
C GLY A 132 13.21 -34.38 -9.95
N ASN A 133 12.55 -34.17 -11.10
CA ASN A 133 12.52 -35.16 -12.17
C ASN A 133 13.58 -34.76 -13.22
N PRO A 134 14.73 -35.47 -13.27
CA PRO A 134 15.74 -35.21 -14.29
C PRO A 134 15.23 -35.44 -15.72
#